data_AF-A0A534W595-F1
#
_entry.id   AF-A0A534W595-F1
#
_cell.length_a   1.000
_cell.length_b   1.000
_cell.length_c   1.000
_cell.angle_alpha   90.00
_cell.angle_beta   90.00
_cell.angle_gamma   90.00
#
_symmetry.space_group_name_H-M   'P 1'
#
loop_
_entity.id
_entity.type
_entity.pdbx_description
1 polymer ?
#
loop_
_entity_poly.entity_id
_entity_poly.type
_entity_poly.pdbx_seq_one_letter_code
_entity_poly.pdbx_strand_id
1 'polypeptide(L)'
;MRTSNLAIVFTDIVGYADRLSRQTYEQSQRMLRLHEALVLPVFRAYRGRRVKSIGGTLLVTFESPTDAVLCASAVQDRIWEWNKGVPEWDRIKVRVGVNVGEVRLEKGDVFGEPVNIAARVLGLADAGEVLFTEAIWLSMNRNEIEADDGGYQELKGVPEPVRVFRVKPDSDISLRPYGGKALQRAGKLPKVDLTRLTSAEVRGHLRAAAESAGGHIAEAFPWITEQARILAIAGVCAMLAVAAALIAPAAVERALARRDVGAVSREVQGMRAGPRRTYYEGRLQEERKEYEGAARSFETAARAGERRAFERLLEMAQSGPCEARVGAARALGRLGDQDAVKVLESMEKEAREGPQQGLLAHVMGCNSRVAAHDALEQIRGAP
;
A
#
# COMPACT_ATOMS: atom_id res chain seq x y z
N MET A 1 -25.47 -27.85 -17.77
CA MET A 1 -24.28 -27.08 -18.18
C MET A 1 -24.76 -25.81 -18.87
N ARG A 2 -24.37 -24.61 -18.40
CA ARG A 2 -24.85 -23.34 -18.97
C ARG A 2 -23.75 -22.71 -19.81
N THR A 3 -24.04 -22.41 -21.07
CA THR A 3 -23.16 -21.63 -21.95
C THR A 3 -23.72 -20.22 -22.13
N SER A 4 -22.85 -19.28 -22.49
CA SER A 4 -23.23 -17.89 -22.82
C SER A 4 -22.14 -17.28 -23.68
N ASN A 5 -22.53 -16.44 -24.65
CA ASN A 5 -21.58 -15.64 -25.41
C ASN A 5 -21.28 -14.35 -24.63
N LEU A 6 -20.03 -14.19 -24.17
CA LEU A 6 -19.62 -13.08 -23.31
C LEU A 6 -18.31 -12.46 -23.81
N ALA A 7 -18.22 -11.15 -23.68
CA ALA A 7 -16.95 -10.46 -23.80
C ALA A 7 -16.14 -10.68 -22.52
N ILE A 8 -14.92 -11.19 -22.68
CA ILE A 8 -13.96 -11.52 -21.64
C ILE A 8 -12.88 -10.45 -21.64
N VAL A 9 -12.75 -9.76 -20.51
CA VAL A 9 -11.74 -8.71 -20.31
C VAL A 9 -10.77 -9.18 -19.25
N PHE A 10 -9.49 -9.13 -19.59
CA PHE A 10 -8.41 -9.17 -18.61
C PHE A 10 -7.80 -7.78 -18.47
N THR A 11 -7.51 -7.39 -17.22
CA THR A 11 -6.62 -6.25 -16.93
C THR A 11 -5.51 -6.70 -16.01
N ASP A 12 -4.29 -6.24 -16.25
CA ASP A 12 -3.12 -6.61 -15.47
C ASP A 12 -2.25 -5.39 -15.14
N ILE A 13 -1.67 -5.37 -13.94
CA ILE A 13 -0.73 -4.34 -13.52
C ILE A 13 0.64 -4.63 -14.13
N VAL A 14 1.13 -3.73 -14.98
CA VAL A 14 2.43 -3.91 -15.63
C VAL A 14 3.56 -3.82 -14.60
N GLY A 15 4.48 -4.78 -14.65
CA GLY A 15 5.62 -4.86 -13.74
C GLY A 15 5.29 -5.38 -12.34
N TYR A 16 4.08 -5.89 -12.10
CA TYR A 16 3.67 -6.38 -10.78
C TYR A 16 4.58 -7.50 -10.25
N ALA A 17 4.95 -8.47 -11.09
CA ALA A 17 5.84 -9.57 -10.70
C ALA A 17 7.28 -9.11 -10.38
N ASP A 18 7.85 -8.16 -11.14
CA ASP A 18 9.17 -7.60 -10.84
C ASP A 18 9.14 -6.81 -9.53
N ARG A 19 8.08 -6.01 -9.32
CA ARG A 19 7.89 -5.24 -8.08
C ARG A 19 7.69 -6.13 -6.85
N LEU A 20 6.99 -7.26 -6.98
CA LEU A 20 6.83 -8.24 -5.90
C LEU A 20 8.17 -8.74 -5.34
N SER A 21 9.22 -8.85 -6.18
CA SER A 21 10.55 -9.30 -5.73
C SER A 21 11.35 -8.23 -4.99
N ARG A 22 10.97 -6.95 -5.12
CA ARG A 22 11.70 -5.78 -4.61
C ARG A 22 10.94 -4.98 -3.56
N GLN A 23 9.67 -5.30 -3.34
CA GLN A 23 8.76 -4.58 -2.45
C GLN A 23 8.34 -5.41 -1.26
N THR A 24 7.96 -4.74 -0.18
CA THR A 24 7.34 -5.41 0.97
C THR A 24 5.97 -5.95 0.59
N TYR A 25 5.48 -6.92 1.36
CA TYR A 25 4.13 -7.45 1.21
C TYR A 25 3.06 -6.35 1.28
N GLU A 26 3.24 -5.37 2.17
CA GLU A 26 2.34 -4.23 2.34
C GLU A 26 2.30 -3.32 1.11
N GLN A 27 3.45 -3.04 0.51
CA GLN A 27 3.54 -2.26 -0.73
C GLN A 27 2.84 -2.97 -1.90
N SER A 28 3.03 -4.29 -1.99
CA SER A 28 2.37 -5.11 -3.02
C SER A 28 0.86 -5.14 -2.84
N GLN A 29 0.38 -5.33 -1.60
CA GLN A 29 -1.06 -5.26 -1.30
C GLN A 29 -1.65 -3.88 -1.56
N ARG A 30 -0.93 -2.79 -1.23
CA ARG A 30 -1.38 -1.43 -1.53
C ARG A 30 -1.60 -1.23 -3.02
N MET A 31 -0.72 -1.79 -3.85
CA MET A 31 -0.83 -1.73 -5.30
C MET A 31 -2.07 -2.46 -5.84
N LEU A 32 -2.33 -3.67 -5.34
CA LEU A 32 -3.53 -4.43 -5.68
C LEU A 32 -4.81 -3.67 -5.29
N ARG A 33 -4.86 -3.12 -4.07
CA ARG A 33 -6.02 -2.35 -3.61
C ARG A 33 -6.22 -1.08 -4.41
N LEU A 34 -5.14 -0.39 -4.77
CA LEU A 34 -5.20 0.80 -5.62
C LEU A 34 -5.76 0.44 -7.00
N HIS A 35 -5.27 -0.64 -7.61
CA HIS A 35 -5.79 -1.14 -8.89
C HIS A 35 -7.28 -1.43 -8.79
N GLU A 36 -7.72 -2.26 -7.83
CA GLU A 36 -9.14 -2.56 -7.64
C GLU A 36 -9.99 -1.31 -7.38
N ALA A 37 -9.51 -0.39 -6.54
CA ALA A 37 -10.21 0.86 -6.23
C ALA A 37 -10.41 1.76 -7.46
N LEU A 38 -9.47 1.72 -8.41
CA LEU A 38 -9.56 2.47 -9.66
C LEU A 38 -10.47 1.77 -10.69
N VAL A 39 -10.37 0.45 -10.84
CA VAL A 39 -10.99 -0.27 -11.96
C VAL A 39 -12.37 -0.83 -11.66
N LEU A 40 -12.64 -1.32 -10.44
CA LEU A 40 -13.93 -1.94 -10.10
C LEU A 40 -15.13 -0.99 -10.23
N PRO A 41 -15.03 0.31 -9.84
CA PRO A 41 -16.12 1.25 -10.09
C PRO A 41 -16.43 1.44 -11.57
N VAL A 42 -15.40 1.45 -12.43
CA VAL A 42 -15.57 1.59 -13.88
C VAL A 42 -16.24 0.34 -14.45
N PHE A 43 -15.80 -0.86 -14.05
CA PHE A 43 -16.44 -2.12 -14.45
C PHE A 43 -17.92 -2.12 -14.11
N ARG A 44 -18.30 -1.73 -12.88
CA ARG A 44 -19.70 -1.66 -12.47
C ARG A 44 -20.51 -0.66 -13.29
N ALA A 45 -19.95 0.52 -13.60
CA ALA A 45 -20.63 1.53 -14.41
C ALA A 45 -20.95 1.02 -15.84
N TYR A 46 -20.12 0.13 -16.37
CA TYR A 46 -20.31 -0.54 -17.65
C TYR A 46 -20.97 -1.93 -17.54
N ARG A 47 -21.59 -2.26 -16.39
CA ARG A 47 -22.27 -3.54 -16.14
C ARG A 47 -21.35 -4.78 -16.25
N GLY A 48 -20.05 -4.58 -16.09
CA GLY A 48 -19.05 -5.64 -16.02
C GLY A 48 -19.15 -6.43 -14.72
N ARG A 49 -19.00 -7.75 -14.82
CA ARG A 49 -19.02 -8.67 -13.67
C ARG A 49 -17.62 -9.20 -13.41
N ARG A 50 -17.04 -8.87 -12.24
CA ARG A 50 -15.77 -9.48 -11.81
C ARG A 50 -16.00 -10.98 -11.57
N VAL A 51 -15.23 -11.81 -12.25
CA VAL A 51 -15.23 -13.26 -12.05
C VAL A 51 -14.23 -13.63 -10.96
N LYS A 52 -12.95 -13.29 -11.17
CA LYS A 52 -11.87 -13.60 -10.22
C LYS A 52 -10.69 -12.65 -10.38
N SER A 53 -9.82 -12.69 -9.39
CA SER A 53 -8.51 -12.02 -9.37
C SER A 53 -7.41 -13.07 -9.27
N ILE A 54 -6.33 -12.87 -10.01
CA ILE A 54 -5.14 -13.73 -10.04
C ILE A 54 -3.92 -12.80 -9.92
N GLY A 55 -3.48 -12.54 -8.68
CA GLY A 55 -2.42 -11.57 -8.42
C GLY A 55 -2.85 -10.15 -8.80
N GLY A 56 -2.08 -9.50 -9.68
CA GLY A 56 -2.40 -8.18 -10.24
C GLY A 56 -3.36 -8.22 -11.44
N THR A 57 -3.77 -9.42 -11.86
CA THR A 57 -4.66 -9.60 -13.01
C THR A 57 -6.11 -9.79 -12.57
N LEU A 58 -7.05 -9.08 -13.18
CA LEU A 58 -8.49 -9.27 -12.99
C LEU A 58 -9.13 -9.87 -14.23
N LEU A 59 -10.06 -10.82 -14.02
CA LEU A 59 -10.94 -11.36 -15.04
C LEU A 59 -12.36 -10.81 -14.86
N VAL A 60 -12.89 -10.18 -15.90
CA VAL A 60 -14.19 -9.53 -15.90
C VAL A 60 -14.95 -9.96 -17.15
N THR A 61 -16.27 -10.16 -17.03
CA THR A 61 -17.14 -10.46 -18.16
C THR A 61 -18.18 -9.38 -18.41
N PHE A 62 -18.54 -9.22 -19.68
CA PHE A 62 -19.53 -8.27 -20.16
C PHE A 62 -20.47 -8.95 -21.15
N GLU A 63 -21.74 -8.58 -21.12
CA GLU A 63 -22.72 -9.02 -22.12
C GLU A 63 -22.58 -8.24 -23.43
N SER A 64 -22.09 -7.00 -23.38
CA SER A 64 -21.86 -6.16 -24.56
C SER A 64 -20.36 -6.05 -24.89
N PRO A 65 -19.93 -6.45 -26.10
CA PRO A 65 -18.57 -6.20 -26.60
C PRO A 65 -18.20 -4.71 -26.63
N THR A 66 -19.16 -3.86 -27.01
CA THR A 66 -18.98 -2.40 -27.02
C THR A 66 -18.68 -1.86 -25.62
N ASP A 67 -19.47 -2.26 -24.62
CA ASP A 67 -19.25 -1.82 -23.24
C ASP A 67 -17.90 -2.32 -22.71
N ALA A 68 -17.46 -3.52 -23.09
CA ALA A 68 -16.15 -4.05 -22.68
C ALA A 68 -14.99 -3.16 -23.15
N VAL A 69 -14.99 -2.75 -24.42
CA VAL A 69 -13.93 -1.90 -25.00
C VAL A 69 -14.01 -0.46 -24.48
N LEU A 70 -15.22 0.10 -24.35
CA LEU A 70 -15.40 1.43 -23.75
C LEU A 70 -14.95 1.43 -22.29
N CYS A 71 -15.28 0.39 -21.53
CA CYS A 71 -14.85 0.24 -20.15
C CYS A 71 -13.33 0.14 -20.03
N ALA A 72 -12.67 -0.60 -20.92
CA ALA A 72 -11.22 -0.71 -20.97
C ALA A 72 -10.56 0.67 -21.22
N SER A 73 -11.11 1.43 -22.17
CA SER A 73 -10.65 2.79 -22.48
C SER A 73 -10.84 3.74 -21.29
N ALA A 74 -12.00 3.68 -20.63
CA ALA A 74 -12.29 4.45 -19.43
C ALA A 74 -11.37 4.11 -18.25
N VAL A 75 -10.97 2.83 -18.10
CA VAL A 75 -9.99 2.40 -17.10
C VAL A 75 -8.64 3.08 -17.32
N GLN A 76 -8.16 3.11 -18.57
CA GLN A 76 -6.88 3.75 -18.90
C GLN A 76 -6.91 5.26 -18.63
N ASP A 77 -7.99 5.94 -19.04
CA ASP A 77 -8.20 7.36 -18.75
C ASP A 77 -8.23 7.64 -17.24
N ARG A 78 -8.91 6.79 -16.48
CA ARG A 78 -9.04 6.94 -15.03
C ARG A 78 -7.70 6.77 -14.32
N ILE A 79 -6.87 5.83 -14.77
CA ILE A 79 -5.54 5.60 -14.23
C ILE A 79 -4.61 6.74 -14.60
N TRP A 80 -4.72 7.29 -15.82
CA TRP A 80 -3.99 8.48 -16.22
C TRP A 80 -4.30 9.68 -15.31
N GLU A 81 -5.58 9.93 -15.01
CA GLU A 81 -5.98 11.01 -14.07
C GLU A 81 -5.37 10.82 -12.69
N TRP A 82 -5.40 9.59 -12.18
CA TRP A 82 -4.80 9.26 -10.88
C TRP A 82 -3.29 9.53 -10.90
N ASN A 83 -2.59 9.04 -11.92
CA ASN A 83 -1.14 9.14 -12.04
C ASN A 83 -0.63 10.59 -12.13
N LYS A 84 -1.43 11.53 -12.66
CA LYS A 84 -1.09 12.96 -12.67
C LYS A 84 -1.08 13.57 -11.26
N GLY A 85 -1.90 13.05 -10.35
CA GLY A 85 -2.05 13.57 -8.99
C GLY A 85 -1.07 12.98 -7.97
N VAL A 86 -0.19 12.05 -8.38
CA VAL A 86 0.69 11.32 -7.47
C VAL A 86 2.15 11.29 -7.95
N PRO A 87 3.12 11.15 -7.02
CA PRO A 87 4.52 10.93 -7.37
C PRO A 87 4.73 9.67 -8.20
N GLU A 88 5.84 9.61 -8.95
CA GLU A 88 6.13 8.50 -9.87
C GLU A 88 6.12 7.11 -9.20
N TRP A 89 6.64 7.01 -7.98
CA TRP A 89 6.70 5.76 -7.21
C TRP A 89 5.32 5.22 -6.80
N ASP A 90 4.28 6.06 -6.79
CA ASP A 90 2.88 5.70 -6.49
C ASP A 90 2.03 5.50 -7.77
N ARG A 91 2.63 5.69 -8.96
CA ARG A 91 1.95 5.47 -10.24
C ARG A 91 1.79 3.99 -10.54
N ILE A 92 0.65 3.67 -11.14
CA ILE A 92 0.38 2.32 -11.67
C ILE A 92 0.16 2.40 -13.18
N LYS A 93 0.57 1.35 -13.90
CA LYS A 93 0.26 1.19 -15.31
C LYS A 93 -0.46 -0.13 -15.47
N VAL A 94 -1.49 -0.16 -16.29
CA VAL A 94 -2.21 -1.39 -16.59
C VAL A 94 -2.26 -1.61 -18.08
N ARG A 95 -2.44 -2.86 -18.46
CA ARG A 95 -2.74 -3.28 -19.83
C ARG A 95 -4.07 -4.02 -19.84
N VAL A 96 -4.75 -4.01 -20.98
CA VAL A 96 -6.08 -4.63 -21.12
C VAL A 96 -6.13 -5.46 -22.40
N GLY A 97 -6.64 -6.69 -22.27
CA GLY A 97 -6.91 -7.59 -23.38
C GLY A 97 -8.37 -8.02 -23.38
N VAL A 98 -9.01 -7.97 -24.56
CA VAL A 98 -10.43 -8.27 -24.71
C VAL A 98 -10.67 -9.29 -25.82
N ASN A 99 -11.52 -10.27 -25.56
CA ASN A 99 -12.03 -11.20 -26.57
C ASN A 99 -13.52 -11.48 -26.32
N VAL A 100 -14.23 -12.02 -27.30
CA VAL A 100 -15.62 -12.49 -27.13
C VAL A 100 -15.75 -13.90 -27.69
N GLY A 101 -16.64 -14.69 -27.10
CA GLY A 101 -17.02 -15.99 -27.61
C GLY A 101 -17.89 -16.76 -26.63
N GLU A 102 -18.31 -17.96 -27.04
CA GLU A 102 -19.09 -18.84 -26.18
C GLU A 102 -18.22 -19.42 -25.06
N VAL A 103 -18.65 -19.19 -23.81
CA VAL A 103 -17.99 -19.70 -22.61
C VAL A 103 -18.92 -20.58 -21.81
N ARG A 104 -18.33 -21.52 -21.09
CA ARG A 104 -19.02 -22.37 -20.12
C ARG A 104 -18.98 -21.71 -18.75
N LEU A 105 -20.15 -21.60 -18.12
CA LEU A 105 -20.32 -21.04 -16.78
C LEU A 105 -20.47 -22.17 -15.77
N GLU A 106 -19.61 -22.20 -14.76
CA GLU A 106 -19.66 -23.22 -13.71
C GLU A 106 -19.19 -22.63 -12.37
N LYS A 107 -19.99 -22.83 -11.30
CA LYS A 107 -19.67 -22.40 -9.92
C LYS A 107 -19.19 -20.94 -9.78
N GLY A 108 -19.72 -20.04 -10.62
CA GLY A 108 -19.36 -18.62 -10.64
C GLY A 108 -18.09 -18.27 -11.41
N ASP A 109 -17.47 -19.24 -12.09
CA ASP A 109 -16.29 -19.06 -12.93
C ASP A 109 -16.63 -19.25 -14.42
N VAL A 110 -15.71 -18.85 -15.29
CA VAL A 110 -15.85 -18.90 -16.76
C VAL A 110 -14.70 -19.69 -17.38
N PHE A 111 -15.05 -20.59 -18.30
CA PHE A 111 -14.11 -21.48 -18.95
C PHE A 111 -14.34 -21.54 -20.45
N GLY A 112 -13.28 -21.82 -21.20
CA GLY A 112 -13.34 -22.03 -22.64
C GLY A 112 -12.19 -21.36 -23.35
N GLU A 113 -12.05 -21.68 -24.63
CA GLU A 113 -11.06 -21.07 -25.52
C GLU A 113 -11.13 -19.53 -25.54
N PRO A 114 -12.31 -18.86 -25.52
CA PRO A 114 -12.35 -17.40 -25.52
C PRO A 114 -11.63 -16.75 -24.34
N VAL A 115 -11.62 -17.42 -23.17
CA VAL A 115 -10.91 -16.97 -21.97
C VAL A 115 -9.40 -17.06 -22.18
N ASN A 116 -8.92 -18.15 -22.78
CA ASN A 116 -7.51 -18.33 -23.08
C ASN A 116 -7.02 -17.30 -24.10
N ILE A 117 -7.80 -17.07 -25.18
CA ILE A 117 -7.48 -16.05 -26.18
C ILE A 117 -7.39 -14.66 -25.54
N ALA A 118 -8.36 -14.27 -24.69
CA ALA A 118 -8.32 -12.97 -24.00
C ALA A 118 -7.05 -12.80 -23.15
N ALA A 119 -6.64 -13.85 -22.43
CA ALA A 119 -5.41 -13.83 -21.63
C ALA A 119 -4.13 -13.74 -22.49
N ARG A 120 -4.14 -14.28 -23.72
CA ARG A 120 -3.03 -14.17 -24.66
C ARG A 120 -2.97 -12.78 -25.31
N VAL A 121 -4.13 -12.22 -25.68
CA VAL A 121 -4.23 -10.85 -26.18
C VAL A 121 -3.75 -9.84 -25.15
N LEU A 122 -4.09 -10.04 -23.86
CA LEU A 122 -3.51 -9.25 -22.76
C LEU A 122 -1.98 -9.31 -22.74
N GLY A 123 -1.41 -10.49 -23.00
CA GLY A 123 0.04 -10.71 -23.02
C GLY A 123 0.77 -9.94 -24.11
N LEU A 124 0.07 -9.58 -25.20
CA LEU A 124 0.59 -8.75 -26.30
C LEU A 124 0.51 -7.25 -26.00
N ALA A 125 -0.36 -6.83 -25.08
CA ALA A 125 -0.62 -5.43 -24.79
C ALA A 125 0.52 -4.81 -23.95
N ASP A 126 0.99 -3.65 -24.38
CA ASP A 126 1.92 -2.83 -23.62
C ASP A 126 1.22 -2.00 -22.54
N ALA A 127 2.02 -1.34 -21.70
CA ALA A 127 1.52 -0.49 -20.63
C ALA A 127 0.67 0.67 -21.16
N GLY A 128 -0.58 0.76 -20.72
CA GLY A 128 -1.54 1.77 -21.16
C GLY A 128 -2.38 1.34 -22.36
N GLU A 129 -2.09 0.19 -22.98
CA GLU A 129 -2.79 -0.25 -24.18
C GLU A 129 -4.09 -1.00 -23.87
N VAL A 130 -5.00 -0.95 -24.84
CA VAL A 130 -6.20 -1.78 -24.92
C VAL A 130 -6.15 -2.53 -26.26
N LEU A 131 -5.94 -3.84 -26.18
CA LEU A 131 -5.98 -4.73 -27.34
C LEU A 131 -7.25 -5.58 -27.32
N PHE A 132 -7.81 -5.85 -28.50
CA PHE A 132 -8.97 -6.71 -28.64
C PHE A 132 -8.96 -7.50 -29.95
N THR A 133 -9.66 -8.63 -29.99
CA THR A 133 -9.69 -9.50 -31.18
C THR A 133 -10.63 -9.00 -32.28
N GLU A 134 -10.47 -9.53 -33.49
CA GLU A 134 -11.43 -9.34 -34.58
C GLU A 134 -12.86 -9.74 -34.20
N ALA A 135 -13.03 -10.76 -33.36
CA ALA A 135 -14.35 -11.16 -32.87
C ALA A 135 -15.05 -10.02 -32.11
N ILE A 136 -14.30 -9.24 -31.31
CA ILE A 136 -14.80 -8.04 -30.66
C ILE A 136 -15.13 -6.97 -31.71
N TRP A 137 -14.21 -6.72 -32.65
CA TRP A 137 -14.37 -5.70 -33.70
C TRP A 137 -15.65 -5.90 -34.52
N LEU A 138 -15.95 -7.15 -34.88
CA LEU A 138 -17.13 -7.52 -35.65
C LEU A 138 -18.43 -7.49 -34.83
N SER A 139 -18.33 -7.67 -33.51
CA SER A 139 -19.50 -7.76 -32.62
C SER A 139 -19.83 -6.46 -31.87
N MET A 140 -18.97 -5.44 -31.97
CA MET A 140 -19.17 -4.14 -31.31
C MET A 140 -19.73 -3.06 -32.25
N ASN A 141 -20.22 -1.98 -31.67
CA ASN A 141 -20.50 -0.75 -32.43
C ASN A 141 -19.19 -0.01 -32.71
N ARG A 142 -18.66 -0.15 -33.94
CA ARG A 142 -17.39 0.43 -34.37
C ARG A 142 -17.35 1.96 -34.38
N ASN A 143 -18.50 2.64 -34.37
CA ASN A 143 -18.55 4.10 -34.33
C ASN A 143 -18.20 4.68 -32.95
N GLU A 144 -18.16 3.85 -31.91
CA GLU A 144 -17.86 4.29 -30.54
C GLU A 144 -16.35 4.41 -30.27
N ILE A 145 -15.51 3.74 -31.07
CA ILE A 145 -14.07 3.60 -30.83
C ILE A 145 -13.31 3.60 -32.16
N GLU A 146 -12.27 4.43 -32.26
CA GLU A 146 -11.25 4.31 -33.30
C GLU A 146 -10.20 3.26 -32.90
N ALA A 147 -9.84 2.39 -33.84
CA ALA A 147 -8.85 1.34 -33.60
C ALA A 147 -7.96 1.13 -34.82
N ASP A 148 -6.70 0.86 -34.57
CA ASP A 148 -5.72 0.47 -35.57
C ASP A 148 -5.68 -1.06 -35.70
N ASP A 149 -5.54 -1.54 -36.93
CA ASP A 149 -5.35 -2.96 -37.21
C ASP A 149 -3.94 -3.40 -36.80
N GLY A 150 -3.85 -4.31 -35.84
CA GLY A 150 -2.61 -4.90 -35.34
C GLY A 150 -2.21 -6.19 -36.06
N GLY A 151 -2.96 -6.59 -37.09
CA GLY A 151 -2.68 -7.78 -37.91
C GLY A 151 -2.92 -9.10 -37.18
N TYR A 152 -2.55 -10.19 -37.86
CA TYR A 152 -2.67 -11.55 -37.33
C TYR A 152 -1.54 -11.89 -36.36
N GLN A 153 -1.90 -12.47 -35.22
CA GLN A 153 -0.99 -12.84 -34.14
C GLN A 153 -1.11 -14.34 -33.85
N GLU A 154 0.03 -15.04 -33.82
CA GLU A 154 0.06 -16.43 -33.38
C GLU A 154 0.02 -16.49 -31.85
N LEU A 155 -1.02 -17.12 -31.30
CA LEU A 155 -1.22 -17.21 -29.86
C LEU A 155 -0.95 -18.64 -29.38
N LYS A 156 -0.14 -18.79 -28.33
CA LYS A 156 0.19 -20.11 -27.77
C LYS A 156 -1.08 -20.87 -27.39
N GLY A 157 -1.27 -22.03 -28.03
CA GLY A 157 -2.39 -22.95 -27.78
C GLY A 157 -3.67 -22.60 -28.53
N VAL A 158 -3.60 -21.67 -29.50
CA VAL A 158 -4.69 -21.36 -30.44
C VAL A 158 -4.26 -21.84 -31.82
N PRO A 159 -5.03 -22.71 -32.50
CA PRO A 159 -4.61 -23.31 -33.76
C PRO A 159 -4.43 -22.32 -34.92
N GLU A 160 -5.28 -21.29 -34.96
CA GLU A 160 -5.31 -20.31 -36.03
C GLU A 160 -4.81 -18.94 -35.54
N PRO A 161 -4.07 -18.18 -36.37
CA PRO A 161 -3.69 -16.81 -36.04
C PRO A 161 -4.92 -15.95 -35.76
N VAL A 162 -4.88 -15.19 -34.67
CA VAL A 162 -5.97 -14.29 -34.28
C VAL A 162 -5.62 -12.88 -34.69
N ARG A 163 -6.48 -12.22 -35.47
CA ARG A 163 -6.30 -10.80 -35.79
C ARG A 163 -6.65 -9.94 -34.58
N VAL A 164 -5.76 -9.00 -34.25
CA VAL A 164 -5.86 -8.14 -33.08
C VAL A 164 -5.93 -6.68 -33.52
N PHE A 165 -6.71 -5.89 -32.80
CA PHE A 165 -6.89 -4.45 -32.99
C PHE A 165 -6.43 -3.73 -31.73
N ARG A 166 -5.91 -2.51 -31.91
CA ARG A 166 -5.49 -1.62 -30.82
C ARG A 166 -6.42 -0.42 -30.79
N VAL A 167 -7.01 -0.11 -29.63
CA VAL A 167 -7.72 1.17 -29.48
C VAL A 167 -6.73 2.31 -29.69
N LYS A 168 -7.05 3.23 -30.60
CA LYS A 168 -6.16 4.33 -30.96
C LYS A 168 -6.14 5.38 -29.84
N PRO A 169 -4.98 5.66 -29.23
CA PRO A 169 -4.88 6.72 -28.24
C PRO A 169 -4.92 8.11 -28.90
N ASP A 170 -5.31 9.12 -28.13
CA ASP A 170 -5.18 10.52 -28.50
C ASP A 170 -3.69 10.86 -28.66
N SER A 171 -3.37 11.62 -29.71
CA SER A 171 -2.00 12.03 -30.01
C SER A 171 -1.44 13.03 -28.99
N ASP A 172 -2.31 13.77 -28.28
CA ASP A 172 -1.87 14.73 -27.27
C ASP A 172 -1.72 14.06 -25.89
N ILE A 173 -0.48 13.84 -25.50
CA ILE A 173 -0.11 13.22 -24.21
C ILE A 173 -0.55 14.04 -22.97
N SER A 174 -0.88 15.33 -23.16
CA SER A 174 -1.39 16.20 -22.09
C SER A 174 -2.87 15.96 -21.79
N LEU A 175 -3.58 15.29 -22.72
CA LEU A 175 -4.96 14.87 -22.61
C LEU A 175 -5.08 13.42 -22.10
N ARG A 176 -6.31 13.05 -21.74
CA ARG A 176 -6.63 11.67 -21.40
C ARG A 176 -6.38 10.79 -22.65
N PRO A 177 -5.68 9.64 -22.51
CA PRO A 177 -5.22 8.85 -23.65
C PRO A 177 -6.34 8.34 -24.55
N TYR A 178 -7.58 8.23 -24.08
CA TYR A 178 -8.73 7.82 -24.90
C TYR A 178 -9.85 8.87 -24.91
N GLY A 179 -9.47 10.15 -24.77
CA GLY A 179 -10.36 11.31 -24.94
C GLY A 179 -11.40 11.51 -23.83
N GLY A 180 -11.48 10.61 -22.83
CA GLY A 180 -12.33 10.80 -21.66
C GLY A 180 -13.84 10.61 -21.86
N LYS A 181 -14.33 10.41 -23.08
CA LYS A 181 -15.76 10.25 -23.37
C LYS A 181 -16.34 9.02 -22.67
N ALA A 182 -15.62 7.90 -22.74
CA ALA A 182 -15.99 6.67 -22.05
C ALA A 182 -15.99 6.87 -20.52
N LEU A 183 -14.95 7.51 -19.98
CA LEU A 183 -14.90 7.81 -18.55
C LEU A 183 -16.04 8.73 -18.09
N GLN A 184 -16.44 9.70 -18.91
CA GLN A 184 -17.59 10.57 -18.63
C GLN A 184 -18.90 9.79 -18.63
N ARG A 185 -19.08 8.84 -19.55
CA ARG A 185 -20.25 7.95 -19.61
C ARG A 185 -20.36 7.04 -18.37
N ALA A 186 -19.24 6.68 -17.74
CA ALA A 186 -19.23 5.97 -16.47
C ALA A 186 -19.82 6.79 -15.30
N GLY A 187 -20.00 8.10 -15.49
CA GLY A 187 -20.58 9.00 -14.50
C GLY A 187 -19.65 9.31 -13.33
N LYS A 188 -20.24 9.69 -12.19
CA LYS A 188 -19.48 10.09 -11.00
C LYS A 188 -18.91 8.88 -10.28
N LEU A 189 -17.63 8.61 -10.50
CA LEU A 189 -16.90 7.55 -9.81
C LEU A 189 -16.46 7.97 -8.40
N PRO A 190 -16.35 7.03 -7.46
CA PRO A 190 -15.82 7.33 -6.13
C PRO A 190 -14.39 7.86 -6.21
N LYS A 191 -14.07 8.83 -5.34
CA LYS A 191 -12.69 9.26 -5.14
C LYS A 191 -11.92 8.11 -4.50
N VAL A 192 -10.74 7.82 -5.02
CA VAL A 192 -9.84 6.84 -4.42
C VAL A 192 -9.21 7.49 -3.19
N ASP A 193 -9.56 6.98 -2.02
CA ASP A 193 -8.99 7.39 -0.74
C ASP A 193 -8.15 6.24 -0.17
N LEU A 194 -6.84 6.32 -0.38
CA LEU A 194 -5.87 5.35 0.12
C LEU A 194 -5.86 5.24 1.65
N THR A 195 -6.37 6.25 2.38
CA THR A 195 -6.43 6.21 3.86
C THR A 195 -7.56 5.29 4.35
N ARG A 196 -8.70 5.25 3.63
CA ARG A 196 -9.85 4.38 3.93
C ARG A 196 -9.65 2.93 3.48
N LEU A 197 -8.80 2.70 2.48
CA LEU A 197 -8.43 1.35 2.01
C LEU A 197 -7.63 0.54 3.03
N THR A 198 -7.19 1.14 4.14
CA THR A 198 -6.61 0.41 5.28
C THR A 198 -7.62 -0.03 6.34
N SER A 199 -8.77 0.65 6.46
CA SER A 199 -9.71 0.48 7.58
C SER A 199 -11.07 -0.12 7.21
N ALA A 200 -11.48 -0.03 5.94
CA ALA A 200 -12.75 -0.59 5.48
C ALA A 200 -12.70 -2.12 5.33
N GLU A 201 -11.54 -2.68 4.97
CA GLU A 201 -11.37 -4.12 4.78
C GLU A 201 -10.97 -4.88 6.04
N VAL A 202 -10.43 -4.26 7.10
CA VAL A 202 -10.28 -4.98 8.37
C VAL A 202 -11.65 -5.45 8.85
N ARG A 203 -12.68 -4.60 8.74
CA ARG A 203 -14.07 -5.00 9.05
C ARG A 203 -14.69 -5.92 7.99
N GLY A 204 -14.39 -5.72 6.70
CA GLY A 204 -14.90 -6.55 5.61
C GLY A 204 -14.33 -7.97 5.61
N HIS A 205 -13.02 -8.11 5.80
CA HIS A 205 -12.33 -9.40 5.95
C HIS A 205 -12.60 -10.03 7.32
N LEU A 206 -12.77 -9.27 8.41
CA LEU A 206 -13.25 -9.86 9.67
C LEU A 206 -14.67 -10.42 9.55
N ARG A 207 -15.58 -9.73 8.83
CA ARG A 207 -16.93 -10.27 8.57
C ARG A 207 -16.91 -11.45 7.60
N ALA A 208 -16.23 -11.33 6.45
CA ALA A 208 -16.14 -12.40 5.47
C ALA A 208 -15.38 -13.62 6.01
N ALA A 209 -14.34 -13.42 6.83
CA ALA A 209 -13.63 -14.51 7.51
C ALA A 209 -14.45 -15.10 8.67
N ALA A 210 -15.22 -14.30 9.42
CA ALA A 210 -16.14 -14.83 10.44
C ALA A 210 -17.30 -15.64 9.82
N GLU A 211 -17.85 -15.17 8.70
CA GLU A 211 -18.92 -15.85 7.96
C GLU A 211 -18.40 -17.12 7.25
N SER A 212 -17.20 -17.07 6.67
CA SER A 212 -16.55 -18.23 6.02
C SER A 212 -16.01 -19.26 7.02
N ALA A 213 -15.56 -18.85 8.21
CA ALA A 213 -15.03 -19.79 9.21
C ALA A 213 -16.13 -20.50 10.01
N GLY A 214 -17.28 -19.84 10.24
CA GLY A 214 -18.41 -20.45 10.93
C GLY A 214 -19.11 -21.54 10.12
N GLY A 215 -19.26 -21.34 8.80
CA GLY A 215 -19.95 -22.29 7.91
C GLY A 215 -19.12 -23.52 7.55
N HIS A 216 -17.83 -23.35 7.23
CA HIS A 216 -17.03 -24.45 6.66
C HIS A 216 -16.51 -25.47 7.69
N ILE A 217 -16.35 -25.10 8.96
CA ILE A 217 -15.91 -26.06 9.99
C ILE A 217 -17.06 -27.03 10.35
N ALA A 218 -18.32 -26.59 10.24
CA ALA A 218 -19.48 -27.43 10.49
C ALA A 218 -19.73 -28.46 9.36
N GLU A 219 -19.51 -28.09 8.10
CA GLU A 219 -19.76 -28.95 6.94
C GLU A 219 -18.58 -29.86 6.57
N ALA A 220 -17.33 -29.44 6.79
CA ALA A 220 -16.16 -30.22 6.38
C ALA A 220 -15.80 -31.35 7.34
N PHE A 221 -16.15 -31.24 8.63
CA PHE A 221 -15.76 -32.21 9.66
C PHE A 221 -16.86 -32.41 10.71
N PRO A 222 -17.95 -33.15 10.37
CA PRO A 222 -19.09 -33.38 11.28
C PRO A 222 -18.77 -34.27 12.49
N TRP A 223 -17.59 -34.90 12.54
CA TRP A 223 -17.15 -35.82 13.60
C TRP A 223 -16.32 -35.16 14.72
N ILE A 224 -16.01 -33.86 14.61
CA ILE A 224 -15.23 -33.14 15.62
C ILE A 224 -16.16 -32.67 16.76
N THR A 225 -15.78 -32.95 18.01
CA THR A 225 -16.56 -32.59 19.20
C THR A 225 -16.66 -31.07 19.42
N GLU A 226 -17.73 -30.62 20.07
CA GLU A 226 -18.03 -29.20 20.35
C GLU A 226 -16.85 -28.43 20.97
N GLN A 227 -16.08 -29.11 21.85
CA GLN A 227 -14.93 -28.54 22.54
C GLN A 227 -13.76 -28.20 21.60
N ALA A 228 -13.54 -29.00 20.55
CA ALA A 228 -12.48 -28.77 19.57
C ALA A 228 -12.83 -27.65 18.57
N ARG A 229 -14.12 -27.39 18.32
CA ARG A 229 -14.58 -26.24 17.51
C ARG A 229 -14.30 -24.90 18.21
N ILE A 230 -14.54 -24.84 19.51
CA ILE A 230 -14.27 -23.66 20.35
C ILE A 230 -12.76 -23.35 20.37
N LEU A 231 -11.92 -24.38 20.50
CA LEU A 231 -10.46 -24.25 20.44
C LEU A 231 -9.94 -23.76 19.08
N ALA A 232 -10.52 -24.23 17.97
CA ALA A 232 -10.16 -23.77 16.64
C ALA A 232 -10.53 -22.29 16.41
N ILE A 233 -11.73 -21.88 16.84
CA ILE A 233 -12.17 -20.47 16.77
C ILE A 233 -11.28 -19.59 17.65
N ALA A 234 -10.99 -20.03 18.88
CA ALA A 234 -10.10 -19.32 19.79
C ALA A 234 -8.67 -19.18 19.21
N GLY A 235 -8.16 -20.22 18.52
CA GLY A 235 -6.88 -20.18 17.82
C GLY A 235 -6.85 -19.19 16.66
N VAL A 236 -7.92 -19.10 15.87
CA VAL A 236 -8.05 -18.10 14.78
C VAL A 236 -8.15 -16.69 15.35
N CYS A 237 -8.93 -16.48 16.41
CA CYS A 237 -9.01 -15.19 17.12
C CYS A 237 -7.65 -14.77 17.71
N ALA A 238 -6.89 -15.71 18.27
CA ALA A 238 -5.55 -15.46 18.77
C ALA A 238 -4.58 -15.08 17.64
N MET A 239 -4.63 -15.76 16.49
CA MET A 239 -3.83 -15.39 15.31
C MET A 239 -4.18 -14.01 14.76
N LEU A 240 -5.46 -13.64 14.74
CA LEU A 240 -5.90 -12.31 14.31
C LEU A 240 -5.45 -11.21 15.29
N ALA A 241 -5.45 -11.48 16.60
CA ALA A 241 -4.92 -10.56 17.60
C ALA A 241 -3.40 -10.38 17.45
N VAL A 242 -2.67 -11.44 17.15
CA VAL A 242 -1.23 -11.38 16.83
C VAL A 242 -0.98 -10.57 15.55
N ALA A 243 -1.79 -10.78 14.50
CA ALA A 243 -1.70 -9.99 13.26
C ALA A 243 -2.00 -8.50 13.48
N ALA A 244 -3.01 -8.16 14.30
CA ALA A 244 -3.31 -6.77 14.66
C ALA A 244 -2.15 -6.10 15.43
N ALA A 245 -1.49 -6.84 16.33
CA ALA A 245 -0.32 -6.37 17.05
C ALA A 245 0.91 -6.12 16.13
N LEU A 246 0.99 -6.79 14.98
CA LEU A 246 2.04 -6.59 13.98
C LEU A 246 1.81 -5.34 13.09
N ILE A 247 0.56 -4.86 12.96
CA ILE A 247 0.17 -3.72 12.09
C ILE A 247 0.19 -2.36 12.84
N ALA A 248 0.00 -2.35 14.15
CA ALA A 248 0.09 -1.16 15.01
C ALA A 248 1.28 -0.20 14.72
N PRO A 249 2.52 -0.66 14.45
CA PRO A 249 3.63 0.24 14.10
C PRO A 249 3.37 1.12 12.87
N ALA A 250 2.69 0.60 11.84
CA ALA A 250 2.39 1.37 10.64
C ALA A 250 1.36 2.47 10.90
N ALA A 251 0.51 2.35 11.93
CA ALA A 251 -0.47 3.37 12.29
C ALA A 251 0.18 4.53 13.06
N VAL A 252 0.99 4.24 14.09
CA VAL A 252 1.68 5.26 14.89
C VAL A 252 2.67 6.06 14.02
N GLU A 253 3.42 5.39 13.14
CA GLU A 253 4.38 6.06 12.26
C GLU A 253 3.72 6.97 11.22
N ARG A 254 2.56 6.57 10.68
CA ARG A 254 1.75 7.45 9.81
C ARG A 254 1.22 8.67 10.55
N ALA A 255 0.83 8.52 11.82
CA ALA A 255 0.37 9.63 12.64
C ALA A 255 1.51 10.60 12.98
N LEU A 256 2.71 10.08 13.28
CA LEU A 256 3.93 10.87 13.48
C LEU A 256 4.32 11.62 12.19
N ALA A 257 4.25 10.97 11.03
CA ALA A 257 4.55 11.61 9.74
C ALA A 257 3.62 12.80 9.43
N ARG A 258 2.38 12.77 9.93
CA ARG A 258 1.40 13.86 9.81
C ARG A 258 1.49 14.88 10.94
N ARG A 259 2.36 14.66 11.94
CA ARG A 259 2.45 15.42 13.19
C ARG A 259 1.10 15.55 13.93
N ASP A 260 0.24 14.54 13.80
CA ASP A 260 -1.06 14.49 14.49
C ASP A 260 -0.87 13.89 15.89
N VAL A 261 -0.57 14.77 16.85
CA VAL A 261 -0.33 14.41 18.26
C VAL A 261 -1.51 13.64 18.88
N GLY A 262 -2.75 13.96 18.46
CA GLY A 262 -3.95 13.30 18.96
C GLY A 262 -4.08 11.87 18.44
N ALA A 263 -3.79 11.65 17.16
CA ALA A 263 -3.75 10.31 16.57
C ALA A 263 -2.62 9.47 17.16
N VAL A 264 -1.39 10.02 17.28
CA VAL A 264 -0.26 9.32 17.91
C VAL A 264 -0.61 8.89 19.33
N SER A 265 -1.20 9.77 20.13
CA SER A 265 -1.60 9.47 21.51
C SER A 265 -2.58 8.30 21.60
N ARG A 266 -3.60 8.24 20.72
CA ARG A 266 -4.59 7.15 20.72
C ARG A 266 -3.95 5.81 20.34
N GLU A 267 -3.13 5.81 19.30
CA GLU A 267 -2.48 4.60 18.82
C GLU A 267 -1.49 4.04 19.86
N VAL A 268 -0.70 4.91 20.49
CA VAL A 268 0.25 4.54 21.56
C VAL A 268 -0.47 3.98 22.79
N GLN A 269 -1.61 4.55 23.19
CA GLN A 269 -2.44 4.03 24.29
C GLN A 269 -2.96 2.61 24.00
N GLY A 270 -3.22 2.29 22.74
CA GLY A 270 -3.64 0.96 22.30
C GLY A 270 -2.51 -0.08 22.22
N MET A 271 -1.24 0.33 22.35
CA MET A 271 -0.11 -0.58 22.29
C MET A 271 0.05 -1.38 23.59
N ARG A 272 0.44 -2.65 23.44
CA ARG A 272 0.87 -3.48 24.57
C ARG A 272 2.08 -2.85 25.25
N ALA A 273 2.11 -2.91 26.58
CA ALA A 273 3.25 -2.46 27.37
C ALA A 273 4.54 -3.19 26.94
N GLY A 274 5.62 -2.43 26.75
CA GLY A 274 6.92 -2.95 26.33
C GLY A 274 7.80 -1.87 25.70
N PRO A 275 9.06 -2.21 25.36
CA PRO A 275 10.10 -1.25 24.92
C PRO A 275 9.66 -0.45 23.70
N ARG A 276 8.94 -1.10 22.79
CA ARG A 276 8.38 -0.50 21.57
C ARG A 276 7.36 0.60 21.86
N ARG A 277 6.48 0.39 22.84
CA ARG A 277 5.49 1.40 23.24
C ARG A 277 6.21 2.59 23.88
N THR A 278 7.17 2.33 24.76
CA THR A 278 7.98 3.36 25.42
C THR A 278 8.75 4.22 24.41
N TYR A 279 9.26 3.62 23.32
CA TYR A 279 9.84 4.39 22.21
C TYR A 279 8.84 5.37 21.59
N TYR A 280 7.62 4.94 21.26
CA TYR A 280 6.63 5.85 20.68
C TYR A 280 6.05 6.86 21.68
N GLU A 281 6.02 6.55 22.98
CA GLU A 281 5.74 7.54 24.03
C GLU A 281 6.81 8.65 24.02
N GLY A 282 8.08 8.29 23.83
CA GLY A 282 9.17 9.26 23.62
C GLY A 282 8.97 10.11 22.36
N ARG A 283 8.59 9.49 21.23
CA ARG A 283 8.27 10.24 19.99
C ARG A 283 7.09 11.20 20.16
N LEU A 284 6.07 10.81 20.93
CA LEU A 284 4.93 11.66 21.24
C LEU A 284 5.34 12.88 22.10
N GLN A 285 6.20 12.66 23.11
CA GLN A 285 6.77 13.73 23.93
C GLN A 285 7.63 14.69 23.10
N GLU A 286 8.40 14.16 22.14
CA GLU A 286 9.21 14.95 21.22
C GLU A 286 8.35 15.88 20.35
N GLU A 287 7.23 15.39 19.80
CA GLU A 287 6.28 16.24 19.05
C GLU A 287 5.62 17.31 19.93
N ARG A 288 5.50 17.06 21.25
CA ARG A 288 5.05 18.03 22.26
C ARG A 288 6.14 18.98 22.73
N LYS A 289 7.38 18.83 22.23
CA LYS A 289 8.56 19.57 22.67
C LYS A 289 8.95 19.31 24.15
N GLU A 290 8.52 18.18 24.71
CA GLU A 290 8.89 17.73 26.06
C GLU A 290 10.20 16.92 26.00
N TYR A 291 11.29 17.57 25.59
CA TYR A 291 12.51 16.89 25.16
C TYR A 291 13.22 16.07 26.25
N GLU A 292 13.18 16.52 27.51
CA GLU A 292 13.76 15.78 28.63
C GLU A 292 12.97 14.49 28.93
N GLY A 293 11.64 14.57 28.86
CA GLY A 293 10.76 13.40 28.96
C GLY A 293 11.02 12.41 27.84
N ALA A 294 11.10 12.91 26.60
CA ALA A 294 11.38 12.11 25.42
C ALA A 294 12.71 11.35 25.54
N ALA A 295 13.79 12.04 25.97
CA ALA A 295 15.09 11.42 26.16
C ALA A 295 15.06 10.29 27.22
N ARG A 296 14.34 10.46 28.33
CA ARG A 296 14.16 9.40 29.36
C ARG A 296 13.39 8.20 28.81
N SER A 297 12.36 8.43 28.02
CA SER A 297 11.59 7.38 27.35
C SER A 297 12.47 6.60 26.36
N PHE A 298 13.28 7.30 25.56
CA PHE A 298 14.22 6.63 24.64
C PHE A 298 15.31 5.85 25.37
N GLU A 299 15.87 6.39 26.47
CA GLU A 299 16.83 5.66 27.31
C GLU A 299 16.22 4.35 27.83
N THR A 300 15.01 4.43 28.39
CA THR A 300 14.31 3.27 28.94
C THR A 300 14.04 2.22 27.87
N ALA A 301 13.62 2.64 26.68
CA ALA A 301 13.39 1.76 25.54
C ALA A 301 14.70 1.13 25.02
N ALA A 302 15.79 1.91 24.94
CA ALA A 302 17.10 1.45 24.49
C ALA A 302 17.70 0.41 25.46
N ARG A 303 17.64 0.64 26.78
CA ARG A 303 18.06 -0.34 27.81
C ARG A 303 17.32 -1.66 27.68
N ALA A 304 16.08 -1.62 27.21
CA ALA A 304 15.25 -2.80 27.02
C ALA A 304 15.33 -3.39 25.59
N GLY A 305 16.33 -2.99 24.79
CA GLY A 305 16.66 -3.59 23.49
C GLY A 305 15.98 -2.96 22.27
N GLU A 306 15.25 -1.84 22.40
CA GLU A 306 14.68 -1.14 21.24
C GLU A 306 15.73 -0.25 20.57
N ARG A 307 16.42 -0.82 19.56
CA ARG A 307 17.53 -0.18 18.84
C ARG A 307 17.20 1.21 18.25
N ARG A 308 15.97 1.40 17.77
CA ARG A 308 15.51 2.69 17.21
C ARG A 308 15.56 3.83 18.24
N ALA A 309 15.41 3.51 19.52
CA ALA A 309 15.48 4.51 20.58
C ALA A 309 16.91 5.03 20.77
N PHE A 310 17.91 4.15 20.69
CA PHE A 310 19.32 4.53 20.72
C PHE A 310 19.70 5.37 19.50
N GLU A 311 19.31 4.94 18.29
CA GLU A 311 19.53 5.69 17.05
C GLU A 311 18.89 7.09 17.12
N ARG A 312 17.68 7.21 17.68
CA ARG A 312 17.02 8.50 17.87
C ARG A 312 17.76 9.41 18.85
N LEU A 313 18.32 8.86 19.93
CA LEU A 313 19.14 9.63 20.88
C LEU A 313 20.38 10.20 20.19
N LEU A 314 21.05 9.43 19.33
CA LEU A 314 22.18 9.93 18.53
C LEU A 314 21.76 11.09 17.61
N GLU A 315 20.62 10.94 16.90
CA GLU A 315 20.09 12.00 16.03
C GLU A 315 19.74 13.28 16.81
N MET A 316 19.10 13.13 17.98
CA MET A 316 18.76 14.23 18.88
C MET A 316 20.01 14.96 19.37
N ALA A 317 21.09 14.24 19.71
CA ALA A 317 22.36 14.81 20.14
C ALA A 317 23.07 15.59 19.02
N GLN A 318 23.01 15.09 17.78
CA GLN A 318 23.63 15.74 16.62
C GLN A 318 22.88 16.99 16.14
N SER A 319 21.55 16.87 15.99
CA SER A 319 20.76 17.81 15.19
C SER A 319 19.64 18.52 15.95
N GLY A 320 19.33 18.08 17.18
CA GLY A 320 18.22 18.61 17.96
C GLY A 320 18.41 20.05 18.48
N PRO A 321 17.32 20.67 18.98
CA PRO A 321 17.42 21.90 19.78
C PRO A 321 18.19 21.65 21.08
N CYS A 322 18.69 22.72 21.72
CA CYS A 322 19.60 22.59 22.87
C CYS A 322 19.09 21.62 23.95
N GLU A 323 17.82 21.75 24.37
CA GLU A 323 17.20 20.91 25.39
C GLU A 323 17.15 19.42 24.97
N ALA A 324 16.88 19.13 23.70
CA ALA A 324 16.92 17.78 23.15
C ALA A 324 18.33 17.22 23.15
N ARG A 325 19.33 18.03 22.78
CA ARG A 325 20.74 17.61 22.80
C ARG A 325 21.20 17.29 24.22
N VAL A 326 20.86 18.14 25.18
CA VAL A 326 21.20 17.95 26.60
C VAL A 326 20.56 16.68 27.16
N GLY A 327 19.25 16.48 26.90
CA GLY A 327 18.55 15.28 27.30
C GLY A 327 19.16 14.03 26.68
N ALA A 328 19.48 14.07 25.38
CA ALA A 328 20.08 12.96 24.65
C ALA A 328 21.48 12.62 25.15
N ALA A 329 22.36 13.62 25.36
CA ALA A 329 23.71 13.39 25.86
C ALA A 329 23.70 12.70 27.24
N ARG A 330 22.85 13.16 28.17
CA ARG A 330 22.68 12.52 29.48
C ARG A 330 22.18 11.07 29.38
N ALA A 331 21.23 10.81 28.48
CA ALA A 331 20.73 9.46 28.24
C ALA A 331 21.81 8.54 27.65
N LEU A 332 22.56 9.02 26.66
CA LEU A 332 23.68 8.29 26.05
C LEU A 332 24.80 7.99 27.05
N GLY A 333 25.17 8.94 27.90
CA GLY A 333 26.14 8.74 28.98
C GLY A 333 25.71 7.64 29.95
N ARG A 334 24.43 7.64 30.36
CA ARG A 334 23.85 6.58 31.21
C ARG A 334 23.70 5.23 30.51
N LEU A 335 23.66 5.19 29.18
CA LEU A 335 23.63 3.94 28.41
C LEU A 335 25.03 3.31 28.28
N GLY A 336 26.09 4.13 28.34
CA GLY A 336 27.47 3.62 28.36
C GLY A 336 27.97 3.05 27.03
N ASP A 337 27.27 3.31 25.92
CA ASP A 337 27.55 2.68 24.62
C ASP A 337 28.67 3.42 23.86
N GLN A 338 29.65 2.67 23.34
CA GLN A 338 30.79 3.19 22.59
C GLN A 338 30.39 3.88 21.28
N ASP A 339 29.28 3.48 20.67
CA ASP A 339 28.77 4.08 19.43
C ASP A 339 28.36 5.56 19.62
N ALA A 340 28.11 5.98 20.87
CA ALA A 340 27.77 7.36 21.20
C ALA A 340 28.99 8.29 21.29
N VAL A 341 30.19 7.77 21.52
CA VAL A 341 31.40 8.57 21.82
C VAL A 341 31.70 9.58 20.72
N LYS A 342 31.70 9.14 19.45
CA LYS A 342 31.99 10.02 18.31
C LYS A 342 31.00 11.19 18.21
N VAL A 343 29.72 10.93 18.51
CA VAL A 343 28.67 11.94 18.49
C VAL A 343 28.84 12.93 19.63
N LEU A 344 29.15 12.44 20.83
CA LEU A 344 29.36 13.26 22.01
C LEU A 344 30.63 14.12 21.88
N GLU A 345 31.72 13.58 21.34
CA GLU A 345 32.94 14.37 21.07
C GLU A 345 32.70 15.46 20.03
N SER A 346 31.92 15.18 18.99
CA SER A 346 31.50 16.21 18.03
C SER A 346 30.67 17.29 18.72
N MET A 347 29.74 16.88 19.58
CA MET A 347 28.85 17.78 20.32
C MET A 347 29.59 18.63 21.37
N GLU A 348 30.65 18.11 21.99
CA GLU A 348 31.53 18.82 22.93
C GLU A 348 32.38 19.90 22.21
N LYS A 349 32.85 19.58 20.99
CA LYS A 349 33.67 20.47 20.15
C LYS A 349 32.86 21.53 19.41
N GLU A 350 31.57 21.30 19.20
CA GLU A 350 30.69 22.23 18.49
C GLU A 350 30.56 23.59 19.21
N ALA A 351 30.91 24.67 18.50
CA ALA A 351 30.60 26.04 18.88
C ALA A 351 29.25 26.45 18.27
N ARG A 352 28.12 26.09 18.92
CA ARG A 352 26.85 26.75 18.61
C ARG A 352 26.68 27.95 19.51
N GLU A 353 27.07 29.12 19.02
CA GLU A 353 26.68 30.41 19.57
C GLU A 353 25.15 30.55 19.42
N GLY A 354 24.39 30.39 20.51
CA GLY A 354 23.03 30.92 20.58
C GLY A 354 23.08 32.46 20.63
N PRO A 355 22.00 33.17 20.26
CA PRO A 355 22.03 34.64 20.12
C PRO A 355 22.45 35.31 21.44
N GLN A 356 23.67 35.83 21.48
CA GLN A 356 24.16 36.68 22.55
C GLN A 356 23.65 38.11 22.32
N GLN A 357 22.48 38.44 22.88
CA GLN A 357 22.12 39.83 23.12
C GLN A 357 21.48 39.97 24.50
N GLY A 358 22.21 40.57 25.44
CA GLY A 358 21.66 41.09 26.71
C GLY A 358 22.41 40.67 27.98
N LEU A 359 22.36 41.56 28.98
CA LEU A 359 23.04 41.51 30.29
C LEU A 359 22.58 40.34 31.21
N LEU A 360 21.75 39.42 30.72
CA LEU A 360 21.23 38.23 31.42
C LEU A 360 21.78 36.90 30.85
N ALA A 361 22.79 36.95 29.97
CA ALA A 361 23.32 35.80 29.23
C ALA A 361 23.95 34.69 30.09
N HIS A 362 24.27 34.93 31.36
CA HIS A 362 24.88 33.91 32.22
C HIS A 362 23.90 32.83 32.73
N VAL A 363 22.58 33.02 32.51
CA VAL A 363 21.54 32.10 33.01
C VAL A 363 20.80 31.34 31.87
N MET A 364 20.94 31.77 30.60
CA MET A 364 20.25 31.17 29.44
C MET A 364 21.20 30.69 28.31
N GLY A 365 22.39 30.21 28.66
CA GLY A 365 23.31 29.59 27.70
C GLY A 365 22.94 28.14 27.41
N CYS A 366 23.08 27.70 26.15
CA CYS A 366 22.91 26.29 25.81
C CYS A 366 23.99 25.43 26.48
N ASN A 367 23.61 24.57 27.43
CA ASN A 367 24.53 23.72 28.21
C ASN A 367 24.80 22.35 27.56
N SER A 368 24.53 22.20 26.26
CA SER A 368 24.69 20.93 25.55
C SER A 368 26.15 20.45 25.55
N ARG A 369 27.13 21.36 25.51
CA ARG A 369 28.56 21.02 25.59
C ARG A 369 28.94 20.39 26.92
N VAL A 370 28.49 20.99 28.02
CA VAL A 370 28.73 20.47 29.38
C VAL A 370 28.10 19.09 29.52
N ALA A 371 26.86 18.93 29.05
CA ALA A 371 26.19 17.63 29.07
C ALA A 371 26.90 16.55 28.23
N ALA A 372 27.54 16.92 27.12
CA ALA A 372 28.35 15.99 26.32
C ALA A 372 29.65 15.61 27.01
N HIS A 373 30.33 16.57 27.65
CA HIS A 373 31.53 16.33 28.45
C HIS A 373 31.23 15.36 29.61
N ASP A 374 30.20 15.64 30.41
CA ASP A 374 29.78 14.79 31.52
C ASP A 374 29.43 13.36 31.06
N ALA A 375 28.78 13.24 29.89
CA ALA A 375 28.44 11.94 29.31
C ALA A 375 29.67 11.16 28.84
N LEU A 376 30.68 11.83 28.28
CA LEU A 376 31.96 11.20 27.88
C LEU A 376 32.73 10.70 29.10
N GLU A 377 32.79 11.49 30.18
CA GLU A 377 33.39 11.05 31.44
C GLU A 377 32.67 9.83 32.02
N GLN A 378 31.33 9.78 31.95
CA GLN A 378 30.57 8.60 32.36
C GLN A 378 30.88 7.35 31.54
N ILE A 379 31.03 7.48 30.20
CA ILE A 379 31.36 6.35 29.32
C ILE A 379 32.81 5.88 29.54
N ARG A 380 33.74 6.81 29.74
CA ARG A 380 35.18 6.52 29.95
C ARG A 380 35.50 5.98 31.35
N GLY A 381 34.70 6.36 32.34
CA GLY A 381 34.83 5.91 33.74
C GLY A 381 34.02 4.66 34.08
N ALA A 382 33.29 4.07 33.12
CA ALA A 382 32.60 2.81 33.32
C ALA A 382 33.61 1.64 33.39
N PRO A 383 33.59 0.82 34.46
CA PRO A 383 34.58 -0.24 34.69
C PRO A 383 34.53 -1.39 33.69
#